data_AF-A0A3S5CAG9-F1
#
_entry.id   AF-A0A3S5CAG9-F1
#
_cell.length_a   1.000
_cell.length_b   1.000
_cell.length_c   1.000
_cell.angle_alpha   90.00
_cell.angle_beta   90.00
_cell.angle_gamma   90.00
#
_symmetry.space_group_name_H-M   'P 1'
#
loop_
_entity.id
_entity.type
_entity.pdbx_description
1 polymer ?
#
loop_
_entity_poly.entity_id
_entity_poly.type
_entity_poly.pdbx_seq_one_letter_code
_entity_poly.pdbx_strand_id
1 'polypeptide(L)'
;MKKTVFTLVAMLSAFSAPLYAESRAEILRIIERTPSEYCGIDKEEARIIRSGGNTYVLYGTSGTYDPHYKEYGGQPCSGGSGTYISHLAKLEYINGELRIVDSSLLENLNINTRFINTEGMKVNNGIWTFTNNEFANNDPNCCASKVYMNQIRLSDMKVLSRKFIGRRRY
;
A
#
# COMPACT_ATOMS: atom_id res chain seq x y z
N MET A 1 -60.12 -27.84 24.89
CA MET A 1 -59.13 -26.73 24.92
C MET A 1 -57.87 -27.14 24.17
N LYS A 2 -57.55 -26.51 23.04
CA LYS A 2 -56.18 -26.45 22.48
C LYS A 2 -56.08 -25.12 21.73
N LYS A 3 -55.38 -24.15 22.32
CA LYS A 3 -55.03 -22.87 21.68
C LYS A 3 -53.65 -23.05 21.05
N THR A 4 -53.59 -23.01 19.73
CA THR A 4 -52.32 -23.05 18.99
C THR A 4 -51.83 -21.60 18.88
N VAL A 5 -50.75 -21.29 19.58
CA VAL A 5 -50.07 -19.98 19.51
C VAL A 5 -49.09 -20.05 18.33
N PHE A 6 -49.32 -19.23 17.30
CA PHE A 6 -48.36 -19.02 16.23
C PHE A 6 -47.33 -17.98 16.68
N THR A 7 -46.12 -18.42 16.97
CA THR A 7 -44.98 -17.55 17.26
C THR A 7 -44.45 -16.98 15.94
N LEU A 8 -44.69 -15.69 15.70
CA LEU A 8 -44.13 -14.94 14.58
C LEU A 8 -42.64 -14.71 14.85
N VAL A 9 -41.75 -15.44 14.17
CA VAL A 9 -40.32 -15.17 14.20
C VAL A 9 -40.07 -13.95 13.32
N ALA A 10 -39.86 -12.79 13.94
CA ALA A 10 -39.37 -11.61 13.25
C ALA A 10 -37.96 -11.90 12.74
N MET A 11 -37.80 -12.04 11.42
CA MET A 11 -36.50 -11.98 10.76
C MET A 11 -35.95 -10.57 10.98
N LEU A 12 -35.01 -10.45 11.92
CA LEU A 12 -34.07 -9.33 11.96
C LEU A 12 -33.30 -9.36 10.64
N SER A 13 -33.76 -8.56 9.68
CA SER A 13 -32.95 -8.13 8.55
C SER A 13 -31.72 -7.45 9.14
N ALA A 14 -30.64 -8.20 9.26
CA ALA A 14 -29.32 -7.62 9.45
C ALA A 14 -29.16 -6.60 8.33
N PHE A 15 -29.11 -5.32 8.71
CA PHE A 15 -28.68 -4.27 7.82
C PHE A 15 -27.23 -4.62 7.45
N SER A 16 -27.06 -5.39 6.38
CA SER A 16 -25.83 -5.41 5.62
C SER A 16 -25.70 -4.00 5.09
N ALA A 17 -24.95 -3.17 5.80
CA ALA A 17 -24.50 -1.89 5.28
C ALA A 17 -23.95 -2.21 3.88
N PRO A 18 -24.48 -1.58 2.81
CA PRO A 18 -23.85 -1.71 1.52
C PRO A 18 -22.42 -1.19 1.72
N LEU A 19 -21.45 -2.11 1.69
CA LEU A 19 -20.04 -1.80 1.56
C LEU A 19 -19.91 -1.11 0.21
N TYR A 20 -20.15 0.20 0.18
CA TYR A 20 -19.84 1.03 -0.97
C TYR A 20 -18.33 0.90 -1.15
N ALA A 21 -17.93 0.14 -2.18
CA ALA A 21 -16.54 0.08 -2.55
C ALA A 21 -16.17 1.49 -3.05
N GLU A 22 -15.39 2.24 -2.26
CA GLU A 22 -15.00 3.57 -2.68
C GLU A 22 -14.35 3.55 -4.07
N SER A 23 -14.68 4.57 -4.85
CA SER A 23 -14.12 4.73 -6.17
C SER A 23 -12.61 4.88 -6.09
N ARG A 24 -11.89 4.36 -7.09
CA ARG A 24 -10.42 4.56 -7.20
C ARG A 24 -10.06 6.04 -7.08
N ALA A 25 -10.86 6.92 -7.67
CA ALA A 25 -10.64 8.36 -7.65
C ALA A 25 -10.68 8.94 -6.24
N GLU A 26 -11.59 8.47 -5.39
CA GLU A 26 -11.71 8.93 -4.01
C GLU A 26 -10.53 8.50 -3.14
N ILE A 27 -10.16 7.22 -3.22
CA ILE A 27 -9.00 6.70 -2.51
C ILE A 27 -7.73 7.47 -2.88
N LEU A 28 -7.52 7.76 -4.18
CA LEU A 28 -6.37 8.55 -4.60
C LEU A 28 -6.43 10.00 -4.12
N ARG A 29 -7.60 10.63 -4.09
CA ARG A 29 -7.74 11.99 -3.51
C ARG A 29 -7.38 12.01 -2.03
N ILE A 30 -7.72 10.96 -1.27
CA ILE A 30 -7.34 10.84 0.15
C ILE A 30 -5.82 10.78 0.27
N ILE A 31 -5.15 9.96 -0.56
CA ILE A 31 -3.68 9.86 -0.58
C ILE A 31 -3.04 11.21 -0.91
N GLU A 32 -3.55 11.92 -1.91
CA GLU A 32 -3.01 13.24 -2.31
C GLU A 32 -3.20 14.35 -1.28
N ARG A 33 -4.34 14.33 -0.57
CA ARG A 33 -4.67 15.37 0.42
C ARG A 33 -4.04 15.11 1.78
N THR A 34 -3.56 13.91 2.01
CA THR A 34 -2.85 13.61 3.25
C THR A 34 -1.56 14.44 3.22
N PRO A 35 -1.28 15.26 4.24
CA PRO A 35 -0.02 16.00 4.33
C PRO A 35 1.09 14.97 4.52
N SER A 36 1.58 14.44 3.41
CA SER A 36 2.64 13.44 3.42
C SER A 36 3.97 14.14 3.49
N GLU A 37 4.89 13.56 4.24
CA GLU A 37 6.33 13.79 4.16
C GLU A 37 6.91 13.38 2.80
N TYR A 38 6.09 13.29 1.75
CA TYR A 38 6.41 12.72 0.45
C TYR A 38 5.96 13.64 -0.68
N CYS A 39 6.76 13.65 -1.74
CA CYS A 39 6.61 14.53 -2.88
C CYS A 39 6.32 13.77 -4.17
N GLY A 40 5.53 14.37 -5.08
CA GLY A 40 5.32 13.85 -6.43
C GLY A 40 4.68 12.45 -6.43
N ILE A 41 3.46 12.35 -5.88
CA ILE A 41 2.71 11.09 -5.85
C ILE A 41 2.39 10.63 -7.28
N ASP A 42 2.88 9.45 -7.64
CA ASP A 42 2.54 8.79 -8.89
C ASP A 42 1.21 8.01 -8.74
N LYS A 43 0.16 8.57 -9.35
CA LYS A 43 -1.18 8.00 -9.32
C LYS A 43 -1.39 6.91 -10.34
N GLU A 44 -0.59 6.85 -11.41
CA GLU A 44 -0.78 5.90 -12.50
C GLU A 44 -0.33 4.51 -12.05
N GLU A 45 0.76 4.47 -11.28
CA GLU A 45 1.27 3.24 -10.69
C GLU A 45 0.57 2.81 -9.40
N ALA A 46 -0.31 3.66 -8.84
CA ALA A 46 -1.02 3.33 -7.62
C ALA A 46 -1.91 2.08 -7.78
N ARG A 47 -1.83 1.16 -6.82
CA ARG A 47 -2.59 -0.09 -6.77
C ARG A 47 -3.37 -0.19 -5.47
N ILE A 48 -4.68 -0.42 -5.59
CA ILE A 48 -5.57 -0.60 -4.45
C ILE A 48 -5.69 -2.09 -4.16
N ILE A 49 -5.37 -2.47 -2.93
CA ILE A 49 -5.42 -3.84 -2.42
C ILE A 49 -6.52 -3.89 -1.36
N ARG A 50 -7.49 -4.78 -1.51
CA ARG A 50 -8.55 -4.99 -0.51
C ARG A 50 -8.39 -6.38 0.10
N SER A 51 -8.24 -6.45 1.41
CA SER A 51 -8.01 -7.72 2.11
C SER A 51 -8.47 -7.67 3.56
N GLY A 52 -9.24 -8.68 3.97
CA GLY A 52 -9.65 -8.84 5.38
C GLY A 52 -10.39 -7.62 5.95
N GLY A 53 -11.25 -6.99 5.15
CA GLY A 53 -11.99 -5.78 5.55
C GLY A 53 -11.18 -4.48 5.51
N ASN A 54 -9.87 -4.54 5.23
CA ASN A 54 -8.99 -3.38 5.14
C ASN A 54 -8.74 -2.98 3.68
N THR A 55 -8.51 -1.69 3.46
CA THR A 55 -8.04 -1.16 2.17
C THR A 55 -6.59 -0.74 2.33
N TYR A 56 -5.74 -1.17 1.40
CA TYR A 56 -4.35 -0.77 1.32
C TYR A 56 -4.10 -0.12 -0.04
N VAL A 57 -3.20 0.85 -0.09
CA VAL A 57 -2.83 1.54 -1.33
C VAL A 57 -1.32 1.50 -1.44
N LEU A 58 -0.83 0.80 -2.45
CA LEU A 58 0.55 0.90 -2.90
C LEU A 58 0.65 2.09 -3.85
N TYR A 59 1.54 3.03 -3.60
CA TYR A 59 1.75 4.20 -4.47
C TYR A 59 3.21 4.62 -4.48
N GLY A 60 3.61 5.30 -5.55
CA GLY A 60 4.97 5.81 -5.72
C GLY A 60 5.08 7.29 -5.34
N THR A 61 6.26 7.71 -4.90
CA THR A 61 6.60 9.12 -4.73
C THR A 61 7.96 9.43 -5.34
N SER A 62 8.14 10.65 -5.83
CA SER A 62 9.40 11.16 -6.38
C SER A 62 10.45 11.51 -5.32
N GLY A 63 10.06 11.54 -4.03
CA GLY A 63 10.98 11.83 -2.93
C GLY A 63 10.25 12.08 -1.61
N THR A 64 11.00 12.56 -0.62
CA THR A 64 10.51 13.02 0.69
C THR A 64 10.49 14.54 0.75
N TYR A 65 9.58 15.10 1.53
CA TYR A 65 9.56 16.53 1.83
C TYR A 65 10.79 16.88 2.66
N ASP A 66 11.54 17.89 2.24
CA ASP A 66 12.70 18.39 2.97
C ASP A 66 12.60 19.90 3.17
N PRO A 67 12.30 20.38 4.39
CA PRO A 67 12.17 21.80 4.67
C PRO A 67 13.46 22.60 4.46
N HIS A 68 14.61 21.94 4.33
CA HIS A 68 15.91 22.55 4.07
C HIS A 68 16.27 22.59 2.57
N TYR A 69 15.44 22.04 1.69
CA TYR A 69 15.63 22.08 0.24
C TYR A 69 15.57 23.52 -0.29
N LYS A 70 16.64 23.99 -0.94
CA LYS A 70 16.84 25.40 -1.31
C LYS A 70 16.63 25.74 -2.80
N GLU A 71 16.25 24.81 -3.67
CA GLU A 71 16.20 25.12 -5.11
C GLU A 71 14.91 25.82 -5.57
N TYR A 72 15.11 27.04 -6.08
CA TYR A 72 14.47 27.67 -7.24
C TYR A 72 12.98 27.36 -7.51
N GLY A 73 12.10 27.64 -6.55
CA GLY A 73 10.67 27.82 -6.82
C GLY A 73 9.83 26.54 -6.95
N GLY A 74 10.36 25.39 -6.56
CA GLY A 74 9.62 24.13 -6.42
C GLY A 74 9.22 23.80 -4.98
N GLN A 75 8.32 22.83 -4.79
CA GLN A 75 7.96 22.31 -3.47
C GLN A 75 9.22 21.65 -2.84
N PRO A 76 9.49 21.82 -1.52
CA PRO A 76 10.72 21.34 -0.88
C PRO A 76 10.76 19.81 -0.85
N CYS A 77 11.48 19.21 -1.79
CA CYS A 77 11.49 17.77 -1.98
C CYS A 77 12.93 17.28 -2.08
N SER A 78 13.41 16.58 -1.06
CA SER A 78 14.67 15.86 -1.14
C SER A 78 14.45 14.47 -1.69
N GLY A 79 15.14 14.22 -2.78
CA GLY A 79 15.39 12.92 -3.37
C GLY A 79 16.50 13.19 -4.36
N GLY A 80 17.61 12.47 -4.28
CA GLY A 80 18.57 12.52 -5.39
C GLY A 80 17.82 12.28 -6.70
N SER A 81 18.20 12.96 -7.77
CA SER A 81 17.55 12.92 -9.09
C SER A 81 16.94 11.54 -9.40
N GLY A 82 15.61 11.41 -9.38
CA GLY A 82 14.90 10.24 -9.91
C GLY A 82 14.81 8.98 -9.03
N THR A 83 14.90 9.05 -7.70
CA THR A 83 14.60 7.87 -6.86
C THR A 83 13.11 7.77 -6.52
N TYR A 84 12.36 7.10 -7.38
CA TYR A 84 11.02 6.58 -7.06
C TYR A 84 11.06 5.72 -5.79
N ILE A 85 10.14 5.95 -4.86
CA ILE A 85 9.99 5.17 -3.63
C ILE A 85 8.55 4.67 -3.55
N SER A 86 8.37 3.35 -3.40
CA SER A 86 7.05 2.77 -3.12
C SER A 86 6.68 2.88 -1.65
N HIS A 87 5.42 3.24 -1.40
CA HIS A 87 4.79 3.32 -0.09
C HIS A 87 3.55 2.43 -0.06
N LEU A 88 3.25 1.87 1.10
CA LEU A 88 2.01 1.13 1.33
C LEU A 88 1.25 1.80 2.47
N ALA A 89 0.14 2.46 2.14
CA ALA A 89 -0.77 3.02 3.13
C ALA A 89 -1.89 2.05 3.47
N LYS A 90 -2.38 2.09 4.71
CA LYS A 90 -3.62 1.45 5.16
C LYS A 90 -4.70 2.51 5.34
N LEU A 91 -5.89 2.20 4.83
CA LEU A 91 -7.09 3.00 4.99
C LEU A 91 -8.15 2.19 5.72
N GLU A 92 -8.83 2.84 6.66
CA GLU A 92 -9.94 2.28 7.44
C GLU A 92 -11.09 3.28 7.51
N TYR A 93 -12.30 2.76 7.70
CA TYR A 93 -13.46 3.61 7.98
C TYR A 93 -13.45 4.03 9.45
N ILE A 94 -13.29 5.32 9.70
CA ILE A 94 -13.40 5.93 11.02
C ILE A 94 -14.60 6.87 10.98
N ASN A 95 -15.61 6.58 11.80
CA ASN A 95 -16.86 7.37 11.86
C ASN A 95 -17.56 7.53 10.50
N GLY A 96 -17.51 6.51 9.66
CA GLY A 96 -18.15 6.52 8.33
C GLY A 96 -17.35 7.20 7.22
N GLU A 97 -16.14 7.69 7.52
CA GLU A 97 -15.23 8.29 6.54
C GLU A 97 -13.99 7.40 6.36
N LEU A 98 -13.60 7.16 5.11
CA LEU A 98 -12.36 6.44 4.81
C LEU A 98 -11.16 7.34 5.07
N ARG A 99 -10.26 6.91 5.96
CA ARG A 99 -9.08 7.69 6.37
C ARG A 99 -7.82 6.83 6.34
N ILE A 100 -6.68 7.45 6.05
CA ILE A 100 -5.38 6.79 6.24
C ILE A 100 -5.14 6.63 7.73
N VAL A 101 -4.85 5.40 8.15
CA VAL A 101 -4.48 5.08 9.54
C VAL A 101 -2.99 4.81 9.70
N ASP A 102 -2.32 4.49 8.60
CA ASP A 102 -0.87 4.31 8.51
C ASP A 102 -0.44 4.60 7.06
N SER A 103 0.51 5.50 6.85
CA SER A 103 1.02 5.88 5.53
C SER A 103 2.26 5.10 5.08
N SER A 104 2.91 4.38 6.00
CA SER A 104 4.30 3.93 5.85
C SER A 104 4.50 2.47 6.29
N LEU A 105 3.58 1.57 5.93
CA LEU A 105 3.62 0.17 6.37
C LEU A 105 4.88 -0.61 5.96
N LEU A 106 5.70 -0.08 5.04
CA LEU A 106 6.93 -0.72 4.56
C LEU A 106 8.19 -0.31 5.35
N GLU A 107 8.12 0.73 6.17
CA GLU A 107 9.28 1.44 6.72
C GLU A 107 10.21 0.56 7.57
N ASN A 108 9.70 -0.56 8.11
CA ASN A 108 10.46 -1.46 8.98
C ASN A 108 10.72 -2.86 8.41
N LEU A 109 10.40 -3.10 7.13
CA LEU A 109 10.47 -4.44 6.55
C LEU A 109 11.88 -4.82 6.04
N ASN A 110 12.83 -3.88 6.07
CA ASN A 110 14.19 -4.06 5.52
C ASN A 110 14.18 -4.58 4.07
N ILE A 111 13.23 -4.06 3.28
CA ILE A 111 13.05 -4.33 1.85
C ILE A 111 13.32 -3.02 1.12
N ASN A 112 14.15 -3.07 0.07
CA ASN A 112 14.36 -1.90 -0.76
C ASN A 112 13.09 -1.58 -1.56
N THR A 113 12.40 -0.53 -1.14
CA THR A 113 11.13 -0.07 -1.70
C THR A 113 11.29 0.71 -3.01
N ARG A 114 12.52 1.07 -3.41
CA ARG A 114 12.80 1.79 -4.66
C ARG A 114 12.58 0.94 -5.91
N PHE A 115 12.62 -0.39 -5.76
CA PHE A 115 12.60 -1.33 -6.88
C PHE A 115 11.58 -2.44 -6.69
N ILE A 116 10.41 -2.12 -6.12
CA ILE A 116 9.29 -3.07 -6.07
C ILE A 116 8.67 -3.19 -7.47
N ASN A 117 8.52 -4.43 -7.95
CA ASN A 117 7.77 -4.70 -9.18
C ASN A 117 6.27 -4.70 -8.87
N THR A 118 5.60 -3.61 -9.23
CA THR A 118 4.15 -3.41 -9.00
C THR A 118 3.27 -4.18 -10.00
N GLU A 119 3.78 -4.52 -11.18
CA GLU A 119 3.03 -5.27 -12.20
C GLU A 119 2.94 -6.76 -11.87
N GLY A 120 4.00 -7.33 -11.31
CA GLY A 120 4.10 -8.75 -10.98
C GLY A 120 3.47 -9.16 -9.66
N MET A 121 2.87 -8.23 -8.91
CA MET A 121 2.39 -8.49 -7.56
C MET A 121 1.07 -9.28 -7.54
N LYS A 122 0.86 -10.05 -6.48
CA LYS A 122 -0.36 -10.84 -6.24
C LYS A 122 -0.79 -10.73 -4.79
N VAL A 123 -2.09 -10.75 -4.54
CA VAL A 123 -2.65 -10.82 -3.20
C VAL A 123 -3.59 -12.00 -3.14
N ASN A 124 -3.33 -12.93 -2.22
CA ASN A 124 -4.18 -14.10 -2.00
C ASN A 124 -4.30 -14.36 -0.50
N ASN A 125 -5.52 -14.50 0.01
CA ASN A 125 -5.81 -14.74 1.43
C ASN A 125 -5.07 -13.78 2.38
N GLY A 126 -4.99 -12.50 2.01
CA GLY A 126 -4.28 -11.46 2.77
C GLY A 126 -2.77 -11.56 2.80
N ILE A 127 -2.19 -12.41 1.96
CA ILE A 127 -0.75 -12.50 1.72
C ILE A 127 -0.44 -11.75 0.43
N TRP A 128 0.31 -10.66 0.55
CA TRP A 128 0.86 -9.93 -0.57
C TRP A 128 2.19 -10.56 -0.99
N THR A 129 2.25 -11.00 -2.24
CA THR A 129 3.44 -11.56 -2.87
C THR A 129 3.91 -10.60 -3.94
N PHE A 130 5.18 -10.22 -3.91
CA PHE A 130 5.79 -9.35 -4.92
C PHE A 130 7.28 -9.64 -5.02
N THR A 131 7.90 -9.11 -6.08
CA THR A 131 9.36 -9.13 -6.22
C THR A 131 9.93 -7.73 -6.05
N ASN A 132 11.12 -7.62 -5.48
CA ASN A 132 11.88 -6.38 -5.48
C ASN A 132 13.35 -6.63 -5.83
N ASN A 133 14.06 -5.56 -6.17
CA ASN A 133 15.50 -5.62 -6.37
C ASN A 133 16.28 -5.05 -5.17
N GLU A 134 17.37 -5.72 -4.83
CA GLU A 134 18.34 -5.35 -3.79
C GLU A 134 19.73 -5.17 -4.39
N PHE A 135 20.54 -4.31 -3.79
CA PHE A 135 21.91 -4.08 -4.25
C PHE A 135 22.81 -5.28 -3.91
N ALA A 136 23.60 -5.70 -4.90
CA ALA A 136 24.83 -6.45 -4.67
C ALA A 136 25.99 -5.49 -4.40
N ASN A 137 27.10 -6.02 -3.90
CA ASN A 137 28.27 -5.23 -3.49
C ASN A 137 28.84 -4.32 -4.58
N ASN A 138 28.63 -4.64 -5.86
CA ASN A 138 29.21 -3.91 -7.00
C ASN A 138 28.13 -3.25 -7.87
N ASP A 139 26.88 -3.19 -7.39
CA ASP A 139 25.82 -2.58 -8.17
C ASP A 139 25.95 -1.05 -8.10
N PRO A 140 25.84 -0.32 -9.23
CA PRO A 140 25.75 1.13 -9.20
C PRO A 140 24.42 1.56 -8.55
N ASN A 141 24.36 2.75 -7.97
CA ASN A 141 23.20 3.26 -7.22
C ASN A 141 21.87 3.29 -8.02
N CYS A 142 21.93 3.22 -9.35
CA CYS A 142 20.75 3.15 -10.20
C CYS A 142 20.10 1.77 -10.27
N CYS A 143 20.88 0.70 -10.04
CA CYS A 143 20.62 -0.56 -10.71
C CYS A 143 20.85 -1.76 -9.78
N ALA A 144 19.97 -1.91 -8.80
CA ALA A 144 19.93 -3.06 -7.91
C ALA A 144 19.68 -4.36 -8.72
N SER A 145 20.61 -5.31 -8.67
CA SER A 145 20.59 -6.50 -9.53
C SER A 145 20.01 -7.75 -8.89
N LYS A 146 20.05 -7.89 -7.55
CA LYS A 146 19.55 -9.10 -6.88
C LYS A 146 18.03 -9.06 -6.80
N VAL A 147 17.35 -10.08 -7.31
CA VAL A 147 15.89 -10.17 -7.28
C VAL A 147 15.47 -11.05 -6.11
N TYR A 148 14.58 -10.53 -5.27
CA TYR A 148 13.98 -11.25 -4.16
C TYR A 148 12.47 -11.39 -4.39
N MET A 149 11.92 -12.55 -4.04
CA MET A 149 10.49 -12.77 -3.90
C MET A 149 10.11 -12.65 -2.43
N ASN A 150 9.15 -11.80 -2.13
CA ASN A 150 8.66 -11.51 -0.79
C ASN A 150 7.22 -12.01 -0.64
N GLN A 151 6.89 -12.48 0.55
CA GLN A 151 5.52 -12.78 0.97
C GLN A 151 5.28 -12.11 2.31
N ILE A 152 4.28 -11.23 2.36
CA ILE A 152 3.97 -10.39 3.52
C ILE A 152 2.51 -10.57 3.86
N ARG A 153 2.20 -10.85 5.13
CA ARG A 153 0.82 -10.84 5.62
C ARG A 153 0.38 -9.42 5.88
N LEU A 154 -0.63 -8.95 5.16
CA LEU A 154 -1.08 -7.55 5.19
C LEU A 154 -1.69 -7.13 6.54
N SER A 155 -2.27 -8.06 7.30
CA SER A 155 -2.97 -7.73 8.55
C SER A 155 -2.05 -7.21 9.66
N ASP A 156 -0.79 -7.67 9.68
CA ASP A 156 0.19 -7.34 10.70
C ASP A 156 1.58 -7.02 10.13
N MET A 157 1.65 -6.84 8.80
CA MET A 157 2.89 -6.61 8.04
C MET A 157 4.01 -7.63 8.30
N LYS A 158 3.67 -8.83 8.77
CA LYS A 158 4.66 -9.87 9.04
C LYS A 158 5.25 -10.40 7.73
N VAL A 159 6.58 -10.34 7.61
CA VAL A 159 7.32 -11.02 6.55
C VAL A 159 7.23 -12.53 6.79
N LEU A 160 6.52 -13.23 5.90
CA LEU A 160 6.36 -14.69 5.95
C LEU A 160 7.52 -15.40 5.24
N SER A 161 7.99 -14.82 4.14
CA SER A 161 9.10 -15.36 3.35
C SER A 161 9.79 -14.25 2.59
N ARG A 162 11.11 -14.36 2.48
CA ARG A 162 11.96 -13.55 1.60
C ARG A 162 13.02 -14.45 0.98
N LYS A 163 12.91 -14.71 -0.32
CA LYS A 163 13.78 -15.65 -1.03
C LYS A 163 14.50 -14.95 -2.18
N PHE A 164 15.82 -15.10 -2.22
CA PHE A 164 16.60 -14.73 -3.39
C PHE A 164 16.24 -15.67 -4.56
N ILE A 165 15.83 -15.10 -5.70
CA ILE A 165 15.38 -15.87 -6.87
C ILE A 165 16.26 -15.70 -8.10
N GLY A 166 17.25 -14.81 -8.06
CA GLY A 166 18.22 -14.65 -9.14
C GLY A 166 18.74 -13.23 -9.26
N ARG A 167 19.41 -12.93 -10.38
CA ARG A 167 19.91 -11.60 -10.68
C ARG A 167 19.35 -11.12 -12.01
N ARG A 168 18.92 -9.86 -12.06
CA ARG A 168 18.63 -9.16 -13.31
C ARG A 168 19.96 -8.75 -13.95
N ARG A 169 20.13 -9.08 -15.23
CA ARG A 169 21.20 -8.53 -16.05
C ARG A 169 20.68 -7.24 -16.68
N TYR A 170 21.48 -6.18 -16.61
CA TYR A 170 21.23 -4.89 -17.23
C TYR A 170 22.17 -4.73 -18.42
#